data_AF-A0A1Y3B370-F1
#
_entry.id   AF-A0A1Y3B370-F1
#
_cell.length_a   1.000
_cell.length_b   1.000
_cell.length_c   1.000
_cell.angle_alpha   90.00
_cell.angle_beta   90.00
_cell.angle_gamma   90.00
#
_symmetry.space_group_name_H-M   'P 1'
#
loop_
_entity.id
_entity.type
_entity.pdbx_description
1 polymer ?
#
loop_
_entity_poly.entity_id
_entity_poly.type
_entity_poly.pdbx_seq_one_letter_code
_entity_poly.pdbx_strand_id
1 'polypeptide(L)'
;MNSSSTNVDSENPNLENSKPITRLFLAKQPKGACIDVWWLYDDGGLTLLLPYLIRSNPQWNGCKLRVFALANKQSELDIEQRNMATLLSKFRIDFSSVTLITDILKPPKEELKTEFHNLIEKYLQRDDEQENDGKVFPITKDDLEQFKEKNNRNIRLRELLLQHSKDSRLIVMTLPMPRKDTCPPSLYMAWLDTLTRDMPPIMLMRGNQTNVLTFYS
;
A
#
# COMPACT_ATOMS: atom_id res chain seq x y z
N MET A 1 -23.44 52.73 32.34
CA MET A 1 -22.14 52.70 33.05
C MET A 1 -22.04 51.31 33.67
N ASN A 2 -21.17 50.38 33.31
CA ASN A 2 -19.98 50.39 32.46
C ASN A 2 -19.92 49.10 31.64
N SER A 3 -19.46 49.28 30.41
CA SER A 3 -18.85 48.34 29.48
C SER A 3 -17.71 47.53 30.09
N SER A 4 -17.57 46.27 29.69
CA SER A 4 -16.26 45.61 29.53
C SER A 4 -16.39 44.47 28.53
N SER A 5 -16.04 44.81 27.30
CA SER A 5 -15.78 43.94 26.17
C SER A 5 -14.51 43.15 26.41
N THR A 6 -14.50 41.86 26.09
CA THR A 6 -13.27 41.12 25.77
C THR A 6 -13.52 40.26 24.55
N ASN A 7 -13.34 40.87 23.38
CA ASN A 7 -12.86 40.19 22.19
C ASN A 7 -11.42 39.77 22.48
N VAL A 8 -11.11 38.48 22.36
CA VAL A 8 -9.83 38.01 21.82
C VAL A 8 -10.11 36.73 21.04
N ASP A 9 -10.58 36.90 19.82
CA ASP A 9 -10.23 36.00 18.73
C ASP A 9 -8.71 36.12 18.53
N SER A 10 -7.97 35.13 19.03
CA SER A 10 -6.63 34.86 18.53
C SER A 10 -6.74 33.68 17.57
N GLU A 11 -7.11 33.99 16.34
CA GLU A 11 -6.90 33.12 15.19
C GLU A 11 -5.44 32.67 15.19
N ASN A 12 -5.23 31.36 15.32
CA ASN A 12 -3.92 30.76 15.19
C ASN A 12 -3.61 30.63 13.69
N PRO A 13 -2.67 31.42 13.12
CA PRO A 13 -2.52 31.58 11.67
C PRO A 13 -1.86 30.38 10.97
N ASN A 14 -1.69 29.25 11.66
CA ASN A 14 -0.99 28.07 11.15
C ASN A 14 -1.91 26.90 10.76
N LEU A 15 -3.22 27.13 10.68
CA LEU A 15 -4.18 26.09 10.26
C LEU A 15 -4.63 26.22 8.78
N GLU A 16 -3.79 26.78 7.90
CA GLU A 16 -4.18 27.03 6.50
C GLU A 16 -3.62 26.03 5.46
N ASN A 17 -2.88 24.98 5.83
CA ASN A 17 -2.21 24.12 4.83
C ASN A 17 -2.59 22.64 4.78
N SER A 18 -3.62 22.17 5.49
CA SER A 18 -4.19 20.86 5.20
C SER A 18 -5.43 20.99 4.32
N LYS A 19 -5.26 21.01 2.99
CA LYS A 19 -6.40 20.82 2.08
C LYS A 19 -7.09 19.50 2.46
N PRO A 20 -8.41 19.50 2.73
CA PRO A 20 -9.10 18.26 3.09
C PRO A 20 -8.95 17.24 1.96
N ILE A 21 -8.71 15.97 2.33
CA ILE A 21 -8.52 14.82 1.40
C ILE A 21 -9.65 14.77 0.35
N THR A 22 -10.85 15.24 0.71
CA THR A 22 -12.03 15.32 -0.17
C THR A 22 -11.79 16.13 -1.45
N ARG A 23 -10.90 17.14 -1.43
CA ARG A 23 -10.55 17.90 -2.64
C ARG A 23 -9.42 17.27 -3.46
N LEU A 24 -8.67 16.30 -2.90
CA LEU A 24 -7.53 15.72 -3.58
C LEU A 24 -7.94 15.07 -4.91
N PHE A 25 -9.02 14.28 -4.91
CA PHE A 25 -9.48 13.56 -6.11
C PHE A 25 -10.20 14.43 -7.12
N LEU A 26 -10.78 15.55 -6.67
CA LEU A 26 -11.52 16.49 -7.52
C LEU A 26 -10.61 17.55 -8.14
N ALA A 27 -9.49 17.87 -7.50
CA ALA A 27 -8.54 18.87 -7.98
C ALA A 27 -7.64 18.30 -9.08
N LYS A 28 -7.22 19.18 -9.99
CA LYS A 28 -6.17 18.89 -10.96
C LYS A 28 -4.86 18.61 -10.22
N GLN A 29 -4.25 17.46 -10.49
CA GLN A 29 -2.96 17.12 -9.91
C GLN A 29 -1.84 17.93 -10.56
N PRO A 30 -0.77 18.27 -9.81
CA PRO A 30 0.40 18.91 -10.37
C PRO A 30 1.00 18.10 -11.52
N LYS A 31 1.45 18.78 -12.57
CA LYS A 31 2.11 18.11 -13.70
C LYS A 31 3.36 17.39 -13.21
N GLY A 32 3.49 16.12 -13.58
CA GLY A 32 4.62 15.29 -13.16
C GLY A 32 4.47 14.62 -11.80
N ALA A 33 3.35 14.81 -11.09
CA ALA A 33 3.06 14.08 -9.86
C ALA A 33 2.95 12.57 -10.12
N CYS A 34 3.28 11.73 -9.13
CA CYS A 34 3.40 10.28 -9.34
C CYS A 34 2.12 9.54 -8.94
N ILE A 35 1.72 8.58 -9.78
CA ILE A 35 0.87 7.44 -9.43
C ILE A 35 1.77 6.22 -9.43
N ASP A 36 1.85 5.54 -8.29
CA ASP A 36 2.69 4.36 -8.13
C ASP A 36 1.84 3.10 -8.16
N VAL A 37 2.31 2.12 -8.92
CA VAL A 37 1.66 0.83 -9.07
C VAL A 37 2.56 -0.25 -8.50
N TRP A 38 2.14 -0.89 -7.42
CA TRP A 38 2.83 -2.02 -6.81
C TRP A 38 2.16 -3.32 -7.27
N TRP A 39 2.65 -3.84 -8.38
CA TRP A 39 2.15 -5.08 -8.98
C TRP A 39 2.91 -6.28 -8.39
N LEU A 40 2.40 -6.79 -7.28
CA LEU A 40 3.10 -7.79 -6.46
C LEU A 40 2.88 -9.22 -6.93
N TYR A 41 1.75 -9.47 -7.59
CA TYR A 41 1.36 -10.77 -8.12
C TYR A 41 0.48 -10.57 -9.35
N ASP A 42 0.38 -11.61 -10.18
CA ASP A 42 -0.54 -11.60 -11.30
C ASP A 42 -2.01 -11.65 -10.80
N ASP A 43 -2.73 -10.59 -11.10
CA ASP A 43 -4.14 -10.40 -10.78
C ASP A 43 -5.01 -10.29 -12.05
N GLY A 44 -4.50 -10.76 -13.19
CA GLY A 44 -5.13 -10.62 -14.51
C GLY A 44 -4.88 -9.24 -15.15
N GLY A 45 -4.05 -8.40 -14.54
CA GLY A 45 -3.68 -7.07 -15.02
C GLY A 45 -4.57 -5.94 -14.51
N LEU A 46 -5.48 -6.21 -13.58
CA LEU A 46 -6.41 -5.21 -13.04
C LEU A 46 -5.68 -4.08 -12.31
N THR A 47 -4.67 -4.42 -11.51
CA THR A 47 -3.80 -3.47 -10.80
C THR A 47 -3.08 -2.51 -11.75
N LEU A 48 -2.81 -2.92 -13.00
CA LEU A 48 -2.20 -2.08 -14.04
C LEU A 48 -3.24 -1.27 -14.83
N LEU A 49 -4.41 -1.87 -15.10
CA LEU A 49 -5.49 -1.24 -15.87
C LEU A 49 -6.07 -0.02 -15.16
N LEU A 50 -6.33 -0.10 -13.84
CA LEU A 50 -7.02 0.97 -13.14
C LEU A 50 -6.23 2.29 -13.10
N PRO A 51 -4.92 2.31 -12.79
CA PRO A 51 -4.09 3.51 -12.91
C PRO A 51 -4.06 4.10 -14.32
N TYR A 52 -4.09 3.26 -15.36
CA TYR A 52 -4.18 3.72 -16.74
C TYR A 52 -5.49 4.47 -17.00
N LEU A 53 -6.63 3.91 -16.56
CA LEU A 53 -7.94 4.56 -16.68
C LEU A 53 -8.03 5.86 -15.87
N ILE A 54 -7.44 5.89 -14.67
CA ILE A 54 -7.37 7.10 -13.84
C ILE A 54 -6.63 8.21 -14.61
N ARG A 55 -5.54 7.90 -15.31
CA ARG A 55 -4.80 8.88 -16.13
C ARG A 55 -5.55 9.33 -17.39
N SER A 56 -6.59 8.63 -17.83
CA SER A 56 -7.48 9.13 -18.88
C SER A 56 -8.32 10.33 -18.43
N ASN A 57 -8.48 10.51 -17.11
CA ASN A 57 -9.24 11.61 -16.54
C ASN A 57 -8.45 12.94 -16.59
N PRO A 58 -9.07 14.09 -16.94
CA PRO A 58 -8.39 15.37 -17.02
C PRO A 58 -7.68 15.78 -15.73
N GLN A 59 -8.15 15.39 -14.56
CA GLN A 59 -7.54 15.75 -13.28
C GLN A 59 -6.18 15.06 -13.07
N TRP A 60 -5.95 13.92 -13.72
CA TRP A 60 -4.81 13.01 -13.47
C TRP A 60 -3.95 12.75 -14.71
N ASN A 61 -4.34 13.21 -15.90
CA ASN A 61 -3.61 12.96 -17.15
C ASN A 61 -2.16 13.46 -17.19
N GLY A 62 -1.81 14.43 -16.34
CA GLY A 62 -0.45 14.96 -16.21
C GLY A 62 0.43 14.17 -15.24
N CYS A 63 -0.11 13.15 -14.56
CA CYS A 63 0.63 12.33 -13.62
C CYS A 63 1.53 11.33 -14.35
N LYS A 64 2.71 11.06 -13.76
CA LYS A 64 3.65 10.02 -14.16
C LYS A 64 3.25 8.70 -13.52
N LEU A 65 3.27 7.63 -14.30
CA LEU A 65 3.00 6.28 -13.79
C LEU A 65 4.33 5.56 -13.53
N ARG A 66 4.57 5.13 -12.29
CA ARG A 66 5.75 4.32 -11.92
C ARG A 66 5.30 2.93 -11.53
N VAL A 67 5.92 1.89 -12.08
CA VAL A 67 5.53 0.50 -11.82
C VAL A 67 6.63 -0.19 -11.01
N PHE A 68 6.24 -0.77 -9.89
CA PHE A 68 7.07 -1.59 -9.02
C PHE A 68 6.59 -3.03 -9.10
N ALA A 69 7.48 -3.95 -9.48
CA ALA A 69 7.17 -5.37 -9.60
C ALA A 69 8.19 -6.20 -8.81
N LEU A 70 7.79 -7.40 -8.37
CA LEU A 70 8.71 -8.30 -7.68
C LEU A 70 9.57 -9.06 -8.69
N ALA A 71 10.87 -9.14 -8.43
CA ALA A 71 11.76 -10.01 -9.17
C ALA A 71 11.71 -11.44 -8.63
N ASN A 72 11.73 -12.43 -9.52
CA ASN A 72 11.78 -13.84 -9.10
C ASN A 72 13.22 -14.29 -8.84
N LYS A 73 14.20 -13.74 -9.57
CA LYS A 73 15.62 -14.10 -9.45
C LYS A 73 16.52 -12.87 -9.62
N GLN A 74 17.52 -12.74 -8.75
CA GLN A 74 18.50 -11.65 -8.79
C GLN A 74 19.40 -11.69 -10.04
N SER A 75 19.56 -12.86 -10.68
CA SER A 75 20.48 -13.07 -11.81
C SER A 75 19.96 -12.55 -13.16
N GLU A 76 18.69 -12.15 -13.27
CA GLU A 76 18.05 -11.84 -14.57
C GLU A 76 17.25 -10.52 -14.55
N LEU A 77 17.54 -9.61 -13.63
CA LEU A 77 16.77 -8.39 -13.43
C LEU A 77 16.64 -7.52 -14.68
N ASP A 78 17.73 -7.34 -15.43
CA ASP A 78 17.69 -6.53 -16.65
C ASP A 78 16.76 -7.13 -17.70
N ILE A 79 16.69 -8.46 -17.77
CA ILE A 79 15.83 -9.19 -18.69
C ILE A 79 14.38 -9.09 -18.21
N GLU A 80 14.11 -9.36 -16.92
CA GLU A 80 12.77 -9.23 -16.34
C GLU A 80 12.24 -7.80 -16.49
N GLN A 81 13.08 -6.78 -16.28
CA GLN A 81 12.68 -5.38 -16.42
C GLN A 81 12.35 -5.02 -17.86
N ARG A 82 13.13 -5.50 -18.84
CA ARG A 82 12.82 -5.32 -20.27
C ARG A 82 11.55 -6.05 -20.69
N ASN A 83 11.34 -7.26 -20.18
CA ASN A 83 10.11 -8.02 -20.44
C ASN A 83 8.88 -7.29 -19.90
N MET A 84 8.98 -6.76 -18.68
CA MET A 84 7.95 -5.93 -18.06
C MET A 84 7.67 -4.66 -18.86
N ALA A 85 8.71 -3.94 -19.27
CA ALA A 85 8.58 -2.74 -20.11
C ALA A 85 7.91 -3.07 -21.46
N THR A 86 8.28 -4.20 -22.07
CA THR A 86 7.69 -4.67 -23.33
C THR A 86 6.22 -5.03 -23.17
N LEU A 87 5.86 -5.70 -22.07
CA LEU A 87 4.49 -6.06 -21.74
C LEU A 87 3.60 -4.81 -21.58
N LEU A 88 4.05 -3.84 -20.78
CA LEU A 88 3.33 -2.58 -20.58
C LEU A 88 3.16 -1.79 -21.90
N SER A 89 4.21 -1.77 -22.72
CA SER A 89 4.17 -1.15 -24.05
C SER A 89 3.14 -1.82 -24.97
N LYS A 90 3.05 -3.17 -24.94
CA LYS A 90 2.03 -3.91 -25.71
C LYS A 90 0.61 -3.58 -25.26
N PHE A 91 0.41 -3.32 -23.96
CA PHE A 91 -0.87 -2.85 -23.43
C PHE A 91 -1.10 -1.35 -23.64
N ARG A 92 -0.18 -0.64 -24.29
CA ARG A 92 -0.22 0.82 -24.53
C ARG A 92 -0.36 1.62 -23.23
N ILE A 93 0.21 1.09 -22.15
CA ILE A 93 0.26 1.77 -20.86
C ILE A 93 1.57 2.57 -20.83
N ASP A 94 1.47 3.88 -21.02
CA ASP A 94 2.62 4.78 -20.88
C ASP A 94 3.07 4.81 -19.42
N PHE A 95 4.36 4.52 -19.18
CA PHE A 95 4.96 4.58 -17.85
C PHE A 95 6.24 5.41 -17.86
N SER A 96 6.60 5.98 -16.72
CA SER A 96 7.82 6.76 -16.52
C SER A 96 8.99 5.89 -16.08
N SER A 97 8.74 4.84 -15.30
CA SER A 97 9.77 3.89 -14.87
C SER A 97 9.16 2.55 -14.47
N VAL A 98 9.92 1.48 -14.67
CA VAL A 98 9.69 0.16 -14.08
C VAL A 98 10.85 -0.13 -13.15
N THR A 99 10.55 -0.47 -11.89
CA THR A 99 11.53 -0.83 -10.86
C THR A 99 11.24 -2.23 -10.36
N LEU A 100 12.24 -3.10 -10.41
CA LEU A 100 12.14 -4.44 -9.84
C LEU A 100 12.61 -4.44 -8.39
N ILE A 101 11.75 -4.94 -7.50
CA ILE A 101 12.04 -5.12 -6.08
C ILE A 101 12.58 -6.53 -5.88
N THR A 102 13.80 -6.62 -5.36
CA THR A 102 14.50 -7.90 -5.24
C THR A 102 14.76 -8.32 -3.80
N ASP A 103 14.57 -7.40 -2.87
CA ASP A 103 14.94 -7.55 -1.48
C ASP A 103 13.73 -7.56 -0.53
N ILE A 104 12.57 -7.95 -1.06
CA ILE A 104 11.34 -8.12 -0.29
C ILE A 104 11.43 -9.26 0.75
N LEU A 105 12.36 -10.20 0.55
CA LEU A 105 12.62 -11.31 1.47
C LEU A 105 13.73 -11.00 2.49
N LYS A 106 14.38 -9.83 2.41
CA LYS A 106 15.37 -9.44 3.43
C LYS A 106 14.66 -9.19 4.77
N PRO A 107 15.34 -9.45 5.90
CA PRO A 107 14.77 -9.16 7.20
C PRO A 107 14.45 -7.66 7.32
N PRO A 108 13.25 -7.30 7.82
CA PRO A 108 12.92 -5.91 8.07
C PRO A 108 13.71 -5.37 9.27
N LYS A 109 13.77 -4.04 9.37
CA LYS A 109 14.36 -3.30 10.49
C LYS A 109 13.64 -3.64 11.78
N GLU A 110 14.41 -3.70 12.87
CA GLU A 110 13.90 -4.02 14.19
C GLU A 110 12.87 -2.99 14.68
N GLU A 111 13.02 -1.70 14.34
CA GLU A 111 12.07 -0.65 14.71
C GLU A 111 10.65 -0.97 14.26
N LEU A 112 10.48 -1.36 12.98
CA LEU A 112 9.17 -1.67 12.41
C LEU A 112 8.63 -3.03 12.84
N LYS A 113 9.51 -3.97 13.22
CA LYS A 113 9.09 -5.21 13.88
C LYS A 113 8.48 -4.93 15.24
N THR A 114 9.08 -4.03 16.02
CA THR A 114 8.52 -3.60 17.31
C THR A 114 7.19 -2.87 17.11
N GLU A 115 7.09 -1.96 16.14
CA GLU A 115 5.80 -1.30 15.82
C GLU A 115 4.71 -2.31 15.45
N PHE A 116 5.04 -3.30 14.60
CA PHE A 116 4.12 -4.37 14.25
C PHE A 116 3.69 -5.20 15.46
N HIS A 117 4.63 -5.54 16.35
CA HIS A 117 4.34 -6.28 17.57
C HIS A 117 3.39 -5.51 18.49
N ASN A 118 3.63 -4.22 18.69
CA ASN A 118 2.76 -3.35 19.49
C ASN A 118 1.35 -3.24 18.90
N LEU A 119 1.22 -3.25 17.57
CA LEU A 119 -0.07 -3.22 16.88
C LEU A 119 -0.92 -4.47 17.20
N ILE A 120 -0.28 -5.64 17.25
CA ILE A 120 -0.97 -6.91 17.48
C ILE A 120 -1.07 -7.32 18.96
N GLU A 121 -0.32 -6.66 19.85
CA GLU A 121 -0.19 -7.03 21.27
C GLU A 121 -1.53 -7.29 21.96
N LYS A 122 -2.52 -6.42 21.72
CA LYS A 122 -3.87 -6.52 22.31
C LYS A 122 -4.67 -7.74 21.84
N TYR A 123 -4.28 -8.36 20.72
CA TYR A 123 -4.91 -9.55 20.17
C TYR A 123 -4.15 -10.83 20.51
N LEU A 124 -2.96 -10.76 21.11
CA LEU A 124 -2.19 -11.94 21.47
C LEU A 124 -2.90 -12.70 22.60
N GLN A 125 -3.10 -14.00 22.39
CA GLN A 125 -3.55 -14.92 23.43
C GLN A 125 -2.37 -15.24 24.35
N ARG A 126 -2.54 -15.06 25.66
CA ARG A 126 -1.53 -15.47 26.66
C ARG A 126 -1.84 -16.87 27.16
N ASP A 127 -0.80 -17.63 27.51
CA ASP A 127 -0.94 -19.02 27.98
C ASP A 127 -1.76 -19.12 29.29
N ASP A 128 -1.79 -18.04 30.08
CA ASP A 128 -2.50 -17.95 31.36
C ASP A 128 -3.98 -17.51 31.23
N GLU A 129 -4.41 -17.11 30.03
CA GLU A 129 -5.78 -16.65 29.76
C GLU A 129 -6.65 -17.84 29.30
N GLN A 130 -7.82 -18.01 29.93
CA GLN A 130 -8.79 -19.03 29.50
C GLN A 130 -9.20 -18.81 28.02
N GLU A 131 -9.49 -19.91 27.30
CA GLU A 131 -10.08 -19.83 25.96
C GLU A 131 -11.37 -18.99 26.04
N ASN A 132 -11.36 -17.79 25.44
CA ASN A 132 -12.41 -16.77 25.48
C ASN A 132 -12.50 -15.87 26.72
N ASP A 133 -11.38 -15.27 27.14
CA ASP A 133 -11.40 -14.09 28.04
C ASP A 133 -12.01 -12.81 27.39
N GLY A 134 -13.07 -12.96 26.58
CA GLY A 134 -13.73 -11.88 25.86
C GLY A 134 -12.94 -11.29 24.68
N LYS A 135 -11.73 -11.77 24.39
CA LYS A 135 -10.93 -11.30 23.24
C LYS A 135 -11.55 -11.74 21.91
N VAL A 136 -11.87 -10.74 21.08
CA VAL A 136 -12.44 -10.95 19.75
C VAL A 136 -11.29 -11.13 18.74
N PHE A 137 -11.25 -12.30 18.07
CA PHE A 137 -10.21 -12.73 17.11
C PHE A 137 -8.79 -12.80 17.71
N PRO A 138 -8.53 -13.74 18.65
CA PRO A 138 -7.20 -13.91 19.22
C PRO A 138 -6.17 -14.38 18.19
N ILE A 139 -4.90 -14.08 18.44
CA ILE A 139 -3.73 -14.54 17.69
C ILE A 139 -2.92 -15.42 18.63
N THR A 140 -2.73 -16.68 18.26
CA THR A 140 -1.94 -17.65 19.04
C THR A 140 -0.46 -17.56 18.69
N LYS A 141 0.39 -18.18 19.53
CA LYS A 141 1.83 -18.31 19.22
C LYS A 141 2.07 -19.15 17.97
N ASP A 142 1.25 -20.18 17.74
CA ASP A 142 1.32 -21.03 16.55
C ASP A 142 1.00 -20.25 15.28
N ASP A 143 0.00 -19.34 15.33
CA ASP A 143 -0.29 -18.42 14.21
C ASP A 143 0.93 -17.56 13.88
N LEU A 144 1.60 -17.00 14.90
CA LEU A 144 2.77 -16.15 14.67
C LEU A 144 3.93 -16.90 14.03
N GLU A 145 4.19 -18.15 14.44
CA GLU A 145 5.24 -18.96 13.82
C GLU A 145 4.84 -19.40 12.41
N GLN A 146 3.59 -19.82 12.19
CA GLN A 146 3.05 -20.18 10.87
C GLN A 146 3.15 -19.02 9.86
N PHE A 147 2.90 -17.80 10.32
CA PHE A 147 2.85 -16.61 9.48
C PHE A 147 4.11 -15.73 9.54
N LYS A 148 5.17 -16.16 10.23
CA LYS A 148 6.41 -15.40 10.44
C LYS A 148 7.02 -14.82 9.18
N GLU A 149 7.11 -15.62 8.12
CA GLU A 149 7.64 -15.16 6.83
C GLU A 149 6.75 -14.08 6.21
N LYS A 150 5.42 -14.22 6.29
CA LYS A 150 4.48 -13.22 5.76
C LYS A 150 4.48 -11.95 6.60
N ASN A 151 4.59 -12.06 7.92
CA ASN A 151 4.75 -10.93 8.83
C ASN A 151 5.97 -10.12 8.41
N ASN A 152 7.14 -10.78 8.34
CA ASN A 152 8.39 -10.14 7.93
C ASN A 152 8.29 -9.52 6.53
N ARG A 153 7.64 -10.21 5.59
CA ARG A 153 7.45 -9.72 4.23
C ARG A 153 6.59 -8.47 4.18
N ASN A 154 5.49 -8.40 4.93
CA ASN A 154 4.61 -7.22 4.96
C ASN A 154 5.32 -6.03 5.64
N ILE A 155 6.09 -6.27 6.70
CA ILE A 155 6.90 -5.24 7.35
C ILE A 155 8.00 -4.74 6.39
N ARG A 156 8.67 -5.63 5.67
CA ARG A 156 9.67 -5.26 4.66
C ARG A 156 9.04 -4.49 3.50
N LEU A 157 7.85 -4.90 3.05
CA LEU A 157 7.10 -4.18 2.02
C LEU A 157 6.71 -2.76 2.48
N ARG A 158 6.36 -2.59 3.76
CA ARG A 158 6.12 -1.28 4.37
C ARG A 158 7.34 -0.36 4.28
N GLU A 159 8.55 -0.88 4.53
CA GLU A 159 9.79 -0.09 4.36
C GLU A 159 9.98 0.40 2.93
N LEU A 160 9.75 -0.50 1.97
CA LEU A 160 9.91 -0.20 0.56
C LEU A 160 8.85 0.82 0.09
N LEU A 161 7.62 0.71 0.60
CA LEU A 161 6.56 1.69 0.36
C LEU A 161 6.94 3.09 0.86
N LEU A 162 7.44 3.17 2.10
CA LEU A 162 7.92 4.43 2.68
C LEU A 162 9.08 5.02 1.89
N GLN A 163 10.00 4.18 1.41
CA GLN A 163 11.17 4.61 0.67
C GLN A 163 10.83 5.16 -0.72
N HIS A 164 9.87 4.54 -1.43
CA HIS A 164 9.63 4.85 -2.83
C HIS A 164 8.37 5.67 -3.11
N SER A 165 7.36 5.59 -2.24
CA SER A 165 5.99 6.02 -2.54
C SER A 165 5.37 6.98 -1.52
N LYS A 166 6.12 7.45 -0.51
CA LYS A 166 5.61 8.38 0.51
C LYS A 166 5.10 9.71 -0.06
N ASP A 167 5.68 10.19 -1.15
CA ASP A 167 5.32 11.47 -1.78
C ASP A 167 4.39 11.32 -2.99
N SER A 168 3.89 10.11 -3.24
CA SER A 168 3.02 9.82 -4.37
C SER A 168 1.61 10.36 -4.14
N ARG A 169 0.89 10.65 -5.23
CA ARG A 169 -0.51 11.15 -5.14
C ARG A 169 -1.53 10.04 -4.95
N LEU A 170 -1.21 8.87 -5.48
CA LEU A 170 -2.01 7.67 -5.38
C LEU A 170 -1.08 6.47 -5.46
N ILE A 171 -1.35 5.48 -4.63
CA ILE A 171 -0.70 4.18 -4.67
C ILE A 171 -1.75 3.15 -5.03
N VAL A 172 -1.50 2.35 -6.06
CA VAL A 172 -2.36 1.23 -6.43
C VAL A 172 -1.55 -0.04 -6.23
N MET A 173 -1.99 -0.88 -5.30
CA MET A 173 -1.23 -2.05 -4.87
C MET A 173 -2.09 -3.30 -4.95
N THR A 174 -1.50 -4.40 -5.40
CA THR A 174 -2.11 -5.72 -5.29
C THR A 174 -2.33 -6.05 -3.80
N LEU A 175 -3.58 -6.29 -3.41
CA LEU A 175 -4.00 -6.65 -2.05
C LEU A 175 -3.30 -7.96 -1.64
N PRO A 176 -2.44 -7.93 -0.61
CA PRO A 176 -1.89 -9.15 -0.05
C PRO A 176 -3.03 -9.96 0.55
N MET A 177 -3.15 -11.23 0.16
CA MET A 177 -4.21 -12.11 0.65
C MET A 177 -3.60 -13.37 1.26
N PRO A 178 -3.93 -13.73 2.52
CA PRO A 178 -3.67 -15.06 3.02
C PRO A 178 -4.51 -16.10 2.27
N ARG A 179 -4.14 -17.38 2.42
CA ARG A 179 -5.01 -18.47 1.99
C ARG A 179 -6.28 -18.44 2.85
N LYS A 180 -7.42 -18.76 2.26
CA LYS A 180 -8.71 -18.78 2.97
C LYS A 180 -8.62 -19.65 4.23
N ASP A 181 -9.23 -19.19 5.30
CA ASP A 181 -9.41 -19.90 6.57
C ASP A 181 -8.10 -20.36 7.25
N THR A 182 -6.97 -19.74 6.90
CA THR A 182 -5.68 -20.04 7.54
C THR A 182 -5.19 -18.94 8.46
N CYS A 183 -5.53 -17.67 8.20
CA CYS A 183 -4.97 -16.53 8.91
C CYS A 183 -6.02 -15.93 9.86
N PRO A 184 -5.67 -15.67 11.13
CA PRO A 184 -6.53 -14.94 12.04
C PRO A 184 -6.95 -13.57 11.46
N PRO A 185 -8.23 -13.17 11.56
CA PRO A 185 -8.69 -11.88 11.02
C PRO A 185 -7.93 -10.67 11.57
N SER A 186 -7.60 -10.67 12.86
CA SER A 186 -6.82 -9.62 13.53
C SER A 186 -5.40 -9.51 12.95
N LEU A 187 -4.74 -10.63 12.67
CA LEU A 187 -3.42 -10.66 12.05
C LEU A 187 -3.48 -10.14 10.60
N TYR A 188 -4.50 -10.55 9.84
CA TYR A 188 -4.70 -10.06 8.48
C TYR A 188 -4.91 -8.54 8.44
N MET A 189 -5.77 -8.02 9.32
CA MET A 189 -6.01 -6.58 9.44
C MET A 189 -4.76 -5.83 9.87
N ALA A 190 -3.93 -6.42 10.75
CA ALA A 190 -2.65 -5.84 11.15
C ALA A 190 -1.69 -5.70 9.95
N TRP A 191 -1.66 -6.66 9.02
CA TRP A 191 -0.88 -6.51 7.78
C TRP A 191 -1.36 -5.35 6.92
N LEU A 192 -2.67 -5.23 6.71
CA LEU A 192 -3.24 -4.15 5.90
C LEU A 192 -2.96 -2.78 6.53
N ASP A 193 -3.13 -2.67 7.84
CA ASP A 193 -2.84 -1.45 8.59
C ASP A 193 -1.34 -1.10 8.51
N THR A 194 -0.46 -2.08 8.70
CA THR A 194 0.99 -1.88 8.55
C THR A 194 1.38 -1.32 7.20
N LEU A 195 0.75 -1.78 6.11
CA LEU A 195 1.05 -1.32 4.76
C LEU A 195 0.47 0.07 4.42
N THR A 196 -0.64 0.43 5.03
CA THR A 196 -1.44 1.62 4.65
C THR A 196 -1.30 2.80 5.60
N ARG A 197 -0.86 2.57 6.84
CA ARG A 197 -0.64 3.59 7.86
C ARG A 197 0.30 4.70 7.37
N ASP A 198 -0.10 5.95 7.56
CA ASP A 198 0.68 7.15 7.19
C ASP A 198 1.17 7.17 5.73
N MET A 199 0.43 6.52 4.83
CA MET A 199 0.68 6.57 3.40
C MET A 199 -0.24 7.59 2.72
N PRO A 200 0.14 8.09 1.53
CA PRO A 200 -0.81 8.70 0.62
C PRO A 200 -2.00 7.76 0.34
N PRO A 201 -3.08 8.27 -0.27
CA PRO A 201 -4.22 7.43 -0.61
C PRO A 201 -3.77 6.17 -1.35
N ILE A 202 -4.14 5.03 -0.78
CA ILE A 202 -3.75 3.72 -1.26
C ILE A 202 -5.00 2.92 -1.61
N MET A 203 -4.99 2.33 -2.79
CA MET A 203 -6.03 1.47 -3.30
C MET A 203 -5.48 0.05 -3.36
N LEU A 204 -5.95 -0.79 -2.44
CA LEU A 204 -5.63 -2.21 -2.42
C LEU A 204 -6.59 -2.96 -3.34
N MET A 205 -6.04 -3.66 -4.32
CA MET A 205 -6.82 -4.29 -5.39
C MET A 205 -6.62 -5.80 -5.45
N ARG A 206 -7.70 -6.53 -5.68
CA ARG A 206 -7.63 -7.96 -5.96
C ARG A 206 -8.46 -8.27 -7.20
N GLY A 207 -7.80 -8.71 -8.26
CA GLY A 207 -8.47 -9.28 -9.42
C GLY A 207 -9.02 -10.68 -9.14
N ASN A 208 -9.92 -11.14 -10.01
CA ASN A 208 -10.43 -12.51 -10.02
C ASN A 208 -9.55 -13.48 -10.83
N GLN A 209 -8.31 -13.06 -11.18
CA GLN A 209 -7.32 -13.83 -11.96
C GLN A 209 -7.77 -14.14 -13.39
N THR A 210 -8.83 -13.51 -13.88
CA THR A 210 -9.20 -13.54 -15.29
C THR A 210 -8.50 -12.36 -15.99
N ASN A 211 -7.89 -12.62 -17.14
CA ASN A 211 -7.18 -11.59 -17.89
C ASN A 211 -8.12 -10.46 -18.31
N VAL A 212 -7.83 -9.23 -17.85
CA VAL A 212 -8.57 -8.01 -18.25
C VAL A 212 -7.78 -7.18 -19.27
N LEU A 213 -6.48 -7.44 -19.40
CA LEU A 213 -5.64 -6.86 -20.44
C LEU A 213 -5.50 -7.87 -21.58
N THR A 214 -6.10 -7.57 -22.72
CA THR A 214 -6.03 -8.39 -23.93
C THR A 214 -5.27 -7.66 -25.03
N PHE A 215 -4.56 -8.41 -25.87
CA PHE A 215 -3.92 -7.85 -27.06
C PHE A 215 -4.98 -7.69 -28.15
N TYR A 216 -4.93 -6.55 -28.83
CA TYR A 216 -5.60 -6.43 -30.12
C TYR A 216 -4.78 -7.22 -31.13
N SER A 217 -5.34 -8.33 -31.60
CA SER A 217 -4.82 -9.12 -32.73
C SER A 217 -4.93 -8.33 -34.04
#